data_AF-A0A1F8NCW5-F1
#
_entry.id   AF-A0A1F8NCW5-F1
#
_cell.length_a   1.000
_cell.length_b   1.000
_cell.length_c   1.000
_cell.angle_alpha   90.00
_cell.angle_beta   90.00
_cell.angle_gamma   90.00
#
_symmetry.space_group_name_H-M   'P 1'
#
loop_
_entity.id
_entity.type
_entity.pdbx_description
1 polymer ?
#
loop_
_entity_poly.entity_id
_entity_poly.type
_entity_poly.pdbx_seq_one_letter_code
_entity_poly.pdbx_strand_id
1 'polypeptide(L)'
;MRSLRAMGRETARIFKGGMWLGALALLVLACLALVACNGDEEDANTSSPAAETPAKEVEPTPEPEAVEIKRGCPACHALSEPDTGKYTLGYEAHERSEARGATHPDVSPDGVAIGPTDNPNVSVCLTCHAAATGDREGKGRVAPLSLRDILHPAHLYSTHFEGNCFSCHNVSGGGVWQLLSEPVEINEKGVPDPDQLPIPGLLNPSE
;
A
#
# COMPACT_ATOMS: atom_id res chain seq x y z
N MET A 1 -21.22 -33.17 -48.20
CA MET A 1 -20.72 -32.79 -49.55
C MET A 1 -19.76 -31.62 -49.40
N ARG A 2 -18.74 -31.59 -50.25
CA ARG A 2 -17.51 -30.78 -50.26
C ARG A 2 -17.68 -29.26 -50.04
N SER A 3 -16.73 -28.63 -49.36
CA SER A 3 -15.85 -27.61 -50.01
C SER A 3 -14.63 -27.29 -49.14
N LEU A 4 -13.48 -27.84 -49.55
CA LEU A 4 -12.13 -27.43 -49.17
C LEU A 4 -11.63 -26.47 -50.26
N ARG A 5 -11.32 -25.21 -49.90
CA ARG A 5 -10.52 -24.20 -50.62
C ARG A 5 -10.39 -23.01 -49.65
N ALA A 6 -9.24 -22.42 -49.34
CA ALA A 6 -7.99 -22.35 -50.06
C ALA A 6 -6.80 -22.15 -49.09
N MET A 7 -5.70 -22.82 -49.44
CA MET A 7 -4.34 -22.50 -49.04
C MET A 7 -3.86 -21.21 -49.71
N GLY A 8 -2.97 -20.47 -49.05
CA GLY A 8 -1.83 -19.84 -49.72
C GLY A 8 -1.62 -18.35 -49.43
N ARG A 9 -0.36 -18.04 -49.06
CA ARG A 9 0.32 -16.74 -48.80
C ARG A 9 0.45 -16.42 -47.31
N GLU A 10 1.62 -16.16 -46.74
CA GLU A 10 2.94 -15.83 -47.28
C GLU A 10 3.99 -16.06 -46.17
N THR A 11 5.04 -16.78 -46.53
CA THR A 11 6.33 -16.82 -45.84
C THR A 11 7.09 -15.53 -46.14
N ALA A 12 7.40 -14.71 -45.13
CA ALA A 12 8.61 -13.89 -45.05
C ALA A 12 8.57 -12.96 -43.83
N ARG A 13 9.38 -13.25 -42.79
CA ARG A 13 10.03 -12.27 -41.92
C ARG A 13 11.03 -13.00 -41.04
N ILE A 14 12.19 -13.30 -41.63
CA ILE A 14 13.41 -13.70 -40.91
C ILE A 14 14.37 -12.50 -40.98
N PHE A 15 15.16 -12.33 -39.90
CA PHE A 15 16.34 -11.49 -39.77
C PHE A 15 16.16 -9.96 -39.65
N LYS A 16 16.17 -9.46 -38.40
CA LYS A 16 16.80 -8.17 -38.02
C LYS A 16 16.92 -7.92 -36.50
N GLY A 17 17.12 -8.95 -35.68
CA GLY A 17 17.19 -8.83 -34.21
C GLY A 17 18.57 -9.00 -33.55
N GLY A 18 19.64 -9.20 -34.32
CA GLY A 18 20.93 -9.69 -33.78
C GLY A 18 21.94 -8.63 -33.31
N MET A 19 21.66 -7.33 -33.45
CA MET A 19 22.68 -6.28 -33.25
C MET A 19 22.61 -5.54 -31.91
N TRP A 20 21.63 -5.84 -31.04
CA TRP A 20 21.45 -5.11 -29.77
C TRP A 20 22.02 -5.83 -28.54
N LEU A 21 22.22 -7.15 -28.59
CA LEU A 21 22.76 -7.92 -27.45
C LEU A 21 24.28 -7.72 -27.25
N GLY A 22 25.03 -7.38 -28.29
CA GLY A 22 26.48 -7.14 -28.18
C GLY A 22 26.84 -5.81 -27.50
N ALA A 23 26.04 -4.77 -27.69
CA ALA A 23 26.31 -3.44 -27.15
C ALA A 23 26.04 -3.36 -25.63
N LEU A 24 25.06 -4.11 -25.12
CA LEU A 24 24.73 -4.12 -23.69
C LEU A 24 25.80 -4.84 -22.85
N ALA A 25 26.39 -5.91 -23.37
CA ALA A 25 27.42 -6.68 -22.66
C ALA A 25 28.73 -5.90 -22.47
N LEU A 26 29.13 -5.06 -23.43
CA LEU A 26 30.30 -4.20 -23.33
C LEU A 26 30.09 -3.04 -22.33
N LEU A 27 28.86 -2.56 -22.17
CA LEU A 27 28.54 -1.46 -21.27
C LEU A 27 28.53 -1.91 -19.80
N VAL A 28 28.03 -3.13 -19.52
CA VAL A 28 28.07 -3.72 -18.17
C VAL A 28 29.51 -4.01 -17.71
N LEU A 29 30.40 -4.42 -18.63
CA LEU A 29 31.81 -4.67 -18.30
C LEU A 29 32.57 -3.37 -17.97
N ALA A 30 32.24 -2.25 -18.63
CA ALA A 30 32.84 -0.94 -18.35
C ALA A 30 32.40 -0.37 -17.00
N CYS A 31 31.16 -0.62 -16.56
CA CYS A 31 30.70 -0.18 -15.24
C CYS A 31 31.32 -0.97 -14.07
N LEU A 32 31.65 -2.24 -14.26
CA LEU A 32 32.32 -3.06 -13.23
C LEU A 32 33.79 -2.66 -13.01
N ALA A 33 34.46 -2.08 -14.00
CA ALA A 33 35.84 -1.61 -13.86
C ALA A 33 35.96 -0.28 -13.08
N LEU A 34 34.89 0.51 -12.99
CA LEU A 34 34.90 1.80 -12.27
C LEU A 34 34.68 1.67 -10.75
N VAL A 35 34.22 0.52 -10.26
CA VAL A 35 33.97 0.29 -8.81
C VAL A 35 35.23 -0.20 -8.08
N ALA A 36 36.29 -0.61 -8.79
CA ALA A 36 37.49 -1.19 -8.20
C ALA A 36 38.62 -0.20 -7.84
N CYS A 37 38.41 1.12 -7.99
CA CYS A 37 39.48 2.12 -7.82
C CYS A 37 39.27 3.16 -6.71
N ASN A 38 38.22 3.06 -5.88
CA ASN A 38 38.12 3.92 -4.69
C ASN A 38 38.85 3.26 -3.54
N GLY A 39 40.17 3.46 -3.55
CA GLY A 39 41.09 3.04 -2.52
C GLY A 39 40.88 3.79 -1.20
N ASP A 40 41.19 3.07 -0.13
CA ASP A 40 41.28 3.55 1.24
C ASP A 40 42.35 4.64 1.36
N GLU A 41 41.95 5.85 1.73
CA GLU A 41 42.86 6.88 2.26
C GLU A 41 42.88 6.77 3.79
N GLU A 42 43.91 6.09 4.30
CA GLU A 42 44.34 6.16 5.70
C GLU A 42 44.96 7.55 5.97
N ASP A 43 44.16 8.47 6.49
CA ASP A 43 44.69 9.73 7.05
C ASP A 43 45.11 9.53 8.51
N ALA A 44 46.41 9.30 8.69
CA ALA A 44 47.11 9.50 9.95
C ALA A 44 47.11 11.00 10.32
N ASN A 45 46.14 11.43 11.13
CA ASN A 45 46.15 12.77 11.70
C ASN A 45 46.75 12.81 13.11
N THR A 46 48.03 13.18 13.12
CA THR A 46 48.79 13.91 14.14
C THR A 46 47.96 14.52 15.28
N SER A 47 48.22 14.04 16.49
CA SER A 47 47.76 14.67 17.73
C SER A 47 48.47 16.01 17.96
N SER A 48 47.70 17.10 17.97
CA SER A 48 48.10 18.42 18.47
C SER A 48 47.41 18.64 19.83
N PRO A 49 48.08 19.23 20.84
CA PRO A 49 47.49 19.39 22.17
C PRO A 49 46.38 20.44 22.15
N ALA A 50 45.21 20.01 22.59
CA ALA A 50 43.97 20.77 22.64
C ALA A 50 44.07 22.00 23.56
N ALA A 51 43.70 23.16 23.04
CA ALA A 51 43.23 24.26 23.85
C ALA A 51 41.77 23.97 24.23
N GLU A 52 41.52 23.71 25.51
CA GLU A 52 40.19 23.47 26.07
C GLU A 52 39.30 24.69 25.85
N THR A 53 38.40 24.57 24.87
CA THR A 53 37.29 25.51 24.70
C THR A 53 36.18 25.03 25.65
N PRO A 54 35.58 25.91 26.46
CA PRO A 54 34.55 25.50 27.41
C PRO A 54 33.41 24.80 26.66
N ALA A 55 33.11 23.56 27.08
CA ALA A 55 32.07 22.73 26.49
C ALA A 55 30.74 23.50 26.54
N LYS A 56 30.26 23.88 25.35
CA LYS A 56 28.90 24.39 25.18
C LYS A 56 27.96 23.27 25.64
N GLU A 57 27.21 23.54 26.69
CA GLU A 57 26.14 22.69 27.19
C GLU A 57 25.23 22.32 26.02
N VAL A 58 25.32 21.06 25.58
CA VAL A 58 24.50 20.52 24.51
C VAL A 58 23.13 20.31 25.13
N GLU A 59 22.18 21.18 24.77
CA GLU A 59 20.78 20.99 25.17
C GLU A 59 20.35 19.57 24.81
N PRO A 60 19.66 18.86 25.72
CA PRO A 60 19.20 17.51 25.47
C PRO A 60 18.34 17.52 24.21
N THR A 61 18.77 16.75 23.21
CA THR A 61 17.98 16.50 22.01
C THR A 61 16.66 15.88 22.48
N PRO A 62 15.49 16.44 22.12
CA PRO A 62 14.22 15.87 22.53
C PRO A 62 14.18 14.41 22.09
N GLU A 63 13.83 13.50 23.00
CA GLU A 63 13.59 12.11 22.64
C GLU A 63 12.52 12.08 21.54
N PRO A 64 12.74 11.32 20.46
CA PRO A 64 11.73 11.19 19.42
C PRO A 64 10.47 10.63 20.08
N GLU A 65 9.36 11.37 19.97
CA GLU A 65 8.07 10.89 20.44
C GLU A 65 7.80 9.51 19.84
N ALA A 66 7.43 8.55 20.69
CA ALA A 66 7.17 7.19 20.26
C ALA A 66 6.00 7.22 19.26
N VAL A 67 6.28 6.85 18.02
CA VAL A 67 5.24 6.74 16.98
C VAL A 67 4.28 5.63 17.40
N GLU A 68 3.02 6.00 17.67
CA GLU A 68 1.96 5.04 17.95
C GLU A 68 1.74 4.18 16.70
N ILE A 69 2.15 2.92 16.75
CA ILE A 69 1.96 2.00 15.64
C ILE A 69 0.49 1.56 15.65
N LYS A 70 -0.20 1.80 14.54
CA LYS A 70 -1.63 1.47 14.36
C LYS A 70 -1.80 0.32 13.38
N ARG A 71 -2.65 -0.65 13.71
CA ARG A 71 -3.05 -1.74 12.81
C ARG A 71 -4.57 -1.90 12.73
N GLY A 72 -5.06 -2.12 11.51
CA GLY A 72 -6.48 -2.26 11.20
C GLY A 72 -7.08 -1.02 10.55
N CYS A 73 -8.06 -1.21 9.66
CA CYS A 73 -8.78 -0.07 9.06
C CYS A 73 -9.37 0.88 10.12
N PRO A 74 -10.00 0.39 11.21
CA PRO A 74 -10.57 1.29 12.23
C PRO A 74 -9.53 2.07 13.04
N ALA A 75 -8.25 1.68 13.00
CA ALA A 75 -7.21 2.40 13.73
C ALA A 75 -6.94 3.79 13.14
N CYS A 76 -7.16 3.96 11.82
CA CYS A 76 -7.10 5.26 11.15
C CYS A 76 -8.49 5.86 10.89
N HIS A 77 -9.50 5.02 10.66
CA HIS A 77 -10.87 5.45 10.40
C HIS A 77 -11.79 5.35 11.62
N ALA A 78 -11.35 5.92 12.73
CA ALA A 78 -12.17 6.02 13.93
C ALA A 78 -13.14 7.20 13.84
N LEU A 79 -14.30 7.07 14.48
CA LEU A 79 -15.21 8.20 14.67
C LEU A 79 -14.61 9.17 15.71
N SER A 80 -13.79 10.11 15.26
CA SER A 80 -13.17 11.13 16.12
C SER A 80 -14.01 12.40 16.23
N GLU A 81 -14.78 12.74 15.19
CA GLU A 81 -15.66 13.90 15.14
C GLU A 81 -17.12 13.43 14.95
N PRO A 82 -17.91 13.26 16.03
CA PRO A 82 -19.24 12.65 15.94
C PRO A 82 -20.26 13.49 15.15
N ASP A 83 -20.13 14.82 15.18
CA ASP A 83 -21.07 15.73 14.51
C ASP A 83 -20.88 15.75 12.98
N THR A 84 -19.67 15.48 12.50
CA THR A 84 -19.30 15.55 11.08
C THR A 84 -19.03 14.19 10.47
N GLY A 85 -18.70 13.19 11.30
CA GLY A 85 -18.19 11.90 10.86
C GLY A 85 -16.77 11.95 10.31
N LYS A 86 -16.08 13.10 10.40
CA LYS A 86 -14.80 13.30 9.71
C LYS A 86 -13.80 12.21 10.08
N TYR A 87 -13.12 11.70 9.05
CA TYR A 87 -12.15 10.59 9.07
C TYR A 87 -12.73 9.18 9.19
N THR A 88 -14.05 8.99 9.32
CA THR A 88 -14.63 7.64 9.14
C THR A 88 -14.58 7.20 7.68
N LEU A 89 -14.68 5.88 7.45
CA LEU A 89 -14.84 5.32 6.11
C LEU A 89 -16.08 5.87 5.38
N GLY A 90 -17.18 6.07 6.12
CA GLY A 90 -18.44 6.60 5.57
C GLY A 90 -18.27 8.05 5.09
N TYR A 91 -17.66 8.90 5.92
CA TYR A 91 -17.37 10.29 5.57
C TYR A 91 -16.51 10.40 4.31
N GLU A 92 -15.38 9.68 4.27
CA GLU A 92 -14.47 9.75 3.14
C GLU A 92 -15.12 9.27 1.84
N ALA A 93 -15.93 8.21 1.90
CA ALA A 93 -16.64 7.71 0.73
C ALA A 93 -17.62 8.74 0.15
N HIS A 94 -18.32 9.48 1.02
CA HIS A 94 -19.25 10.53 0.62
C HIS A 94 -18.52 11.75 0.07
N GLU A 95 -17.51 12.27 0.78
CA GLU A 95 -16.70 13.43 0.35
C GLU A 95 -16.08 13.17 -1.03
N ARG A 96 -15.49 12.00 -1.24
CA ARG A 96 -14.83 11.64 -2.52
C ARG A 96 -15.82 11.43 -3.65
N SER A 97 -17.05 10.99 -3.36
CA SER A 97 -18.10 10.85 -4.36
C SER A 97 -18.65 12.22 -4.77
N GLU A 98 -18.91 13.09 -3.80
CA GLU A 98 -19.37 14.46 -4.03
C GLU A 98 -18.35 15.27 -4.85
N ALA A 99 -17.06 15.16 -4.52
CA ALA A 99 -15.97 15.79 -5.27
C ALA A 99 -15.92 15.38 -6.76
N ARG A 100 -16.56 14.25 -7.13
CA ARG A 100 -16.69 13.75 -8.50
C ARG A 100 -18.06 14.04 -9.13
N GLY A 101 -18.92 14.80 -8.45
CA GLY A 101 -20.28 15.09 -8.90
C GLY A 101 -21.21 13.88 -8.82
N ALA A 102 -20.92 12.93 -7.93
CA ALA A 102 -21.73 11.73 -7.69
C ALA A 102 -22.23 11.69 -6.24
N THR A 103 -23.17 10.79 -5.97
CA THR A 103 -23.69 10.55 -4.62
C THR A 103 -23.34 9.13 -4.20
N HIS A 104 -22.70 8.99 -3.05
CA HIS A 104 -22.53 7.70 -2.40
C HIS A 104 -23.84 7.31 -1.71
N PRO A 105 -24.26 6.03 -1.73
CA PRO A 105 -25.45 5.60 -1.01
C PRO A 105 -25.29 5.73 0.51
N ASP A 106 -26.36 6.07 1.20
CA ASP A 106 -26.41 6.12 2.67
C ASP A 106 -26.70 4.75 3.32
N VAL A 107 -27.08 3.75 2.52
CA VAL A 107 -27.43 2.40 3.00
C VAL A 107 -26.80 1.34 2.08
N SER A 108 -26.15 0.35 2.69
CA SER A 108 -25.56 -0.79 1.99
C SER A 108 -26.64 -1.77 1.47
N PRO A 109 -26.28 -2.69 0.54
CA PRO A 109 -27.21 -3.73 0.06
C PRO A 109 -27.81 -4.59 1.18
N ASP A 110 -27.10 -4.76 2.29
CA ASP A 110 -27.53 -5.55 3.44
C ASP A 110 -28.33 -4.72 4.47
N GLY A 111 -28.64 -3.45 4.16
CA GLY A 111 -29.45 -2.57 5.01
C GLY A 111 -28.69 -1.86 6.13
N VAL A 112 -27.36 -1.97 6.18
CA VAL A 112 -26.52 -1.25 7.16
C VAL A 112 -26.35 0.20 6.71
N ALA A 113 -26.54 1.14 7.64
CA ALA A 113 -26.31 2.57 7.42
C ALA A 113 -24.80 2.85 7.21
N ILE A 114 -24.50 3.65 6.20
CA ILE A 114 -23.14 3.95 5.73
C ILE A 114 -22.97 5.43 5.37
N GLY A 115 -23.86 6.30 5.86
CA GLY A 115 -23.83 7.73 5.65
C GLY A 115 -22.58 8.41 6.23
N PRO A 116 -22.42 9.73 6.02
CA PRO A 116 -21.20 10.45 6.40
C PRO A 116 -20.86 10.36 7.89
N THR A 117 -21.86 10.42 8.76
CA THR A 117 -21.71 10.35 10.22
C THR A 117 -21.75 8.92 10.77
N ASP A 118 -22.01 7.94 9.91
CA ASP A 118 -21.96 6.53 10.32
C ASP A 118 -20.50 6.07 10.40
N ASN A 119 -20.26 5.05 11.22
CA ASN A 119 -18.94 4.44 11.38
C ASN A 119 -18.94 2.98 10.88
N PRO A 120 -19.16 2.76 9.57
CA PRO A 120 -19.24 1.40 9.04
C PRO A 120 -17.88 0.71 9.09
N ASN A 121 -17.90 -0.59 9.35
CA ASN A 121 -16.72 -1.43 9.21
C ASN A 121 -16.37 -1.61 7.72
N VAL A 122 -15.09 -1.81 7.40
CA VAL A 122 -14.63 -2.08 6.02
C VAL A 122 -15.32 -3.29 5.38
N SER A 123 -15.76 -4.27 6.19
CA SER A 123 -16.58 -5.40 5.72
C SER A 123 -17.90 -4.95 5.08
N VAL A 124 -18.52 -3.89 5.59
CA VAL A 124 -19.73 -3.28 5.02
C VAL A 124 -19.39 -2.64 3.67
N CYS A 125 -18.27 -1.94 3.55
CA CYS A 125 -17.83 -1.36 2.27
C CYS A 125 -17.58 -2.45 1.20
N LEU A 126 -17.07 -3.62 1.61
CA LEU A 126 -16.82 -4.75 0.73
C LEU A 126 -18.09 -5.38 0.16
N THR A 127 -19.27 -5.17 0.76
CA THR A 127 -20.56 -5.61 0.16
C THR A 127 -20.76 -5.01 -1.23
N CYS A 128 -20.30 -3.78 -1.45
CA CYS A 128 -20.33 -3.08 -2.74
C CYS A 128 -19.02 -3.17 -3.52
N HIS A 129 -17.89 -3.01 -2.81
CA HIS A 129 -16.58 -2.76 -3.39
C HIS A 129 -15.62 -3.96 -3.37
N ALA A 130 -16.03 -5.14 -2.90
CA ALA A 130 -15.22 -6.35 -3.07
C ALA A 130 -14.91 -6.59 -4.56
N ALA A 131 -13.75 -7.15 -4.85
CA ALA A 131 -13.32 -7.42 -6.22
C ALA A 131 -14.34 -8.34 -6.92
N ALA A 132 -14.83 -7.90 -8.08
CA ALA A 132 -15.71 -8.71 -8.90
C ALA A 132 -14.91 -9.56 -9.90
N THR A 133 -15.53 -10.63 -10.38
CA THR A 133 -14.96 -11.56 -11.38
C THR A 133 -15.79 -11.57 -12.67
N GLY A 134 -15.30 -12.23 -13.73
CA GLY A 134 -16.00 -12.35 -15.00
C GLY A 134 -16.16 -11.00 -15.71
N ASP A 135 -17.38 -10.71 -16.20
CA ASP A 135 -17.68 -9.48 -16.96
C ASP A 135 -17.50 -8.17 -16.16
N ARG A 136 -17.28 -8.28 -14.85
CA ARG A 136 -17.01 -7.17 -13.94
C ARG A 136 -15.59 -7.15 -13.38
N GLU A 137 -14.68 -7.98 -13.91
CA GLU A 137 -13.27 -7.96 -13.51
C GLU A 137 -12.69 -6.53 -13.55
N GLY A 138 -12.00 -6.14 -12.48
CA GLY A 138 -11.49 -4.78 -12.28
C GLY A 138 -12.50 -3.77 -11.69
N LYS A 139 -13.71 -4.21 -11.30
CA LYS A 139 -14.72 -3.39 -10.62
C LYS A 139 -15.09 -3.95 -9.24
N GLY A 140 -15.92 -3.22 -8.51
CA GLY A 140 -16.60 -3.73 -7.34
C GLY A 140 -17.75 -4.68 -7.70
N ARG A 141 -18.20 -5.51 -6.75
CA ARG A 141 -19.37 -6.41 -6.89
C ARG A 141 -20.56 -5.69 -7.53
N VAL A 142 -20.94 -4.55 -6.96
CA VAL A 142 -21.96 -3.65 -7.53
C VAL A 142 -21.45 -2.23 -7.75
N ALA A 143 -20.34 -1.84 -7.11
CA ALA A 143 -19.72 -0.54 -7.29
C ALA A 143 -18.92 -0.42 -8.60
N PRO A 144 -18.74 0.80 -9.14
CA PRO A 144 -17.95 1.02 -10.35
C PRO A 144 -16.46 0.73 -10.17
N LEU A 145 -15.94 0.82 -8.93
CA LEU A 145 -14.54 0.59 -8.59
C LEU A 145 -14.44 -0.41 -7.44
N SER A 146 -13.42 -1.26 -7.47
CA SER A 146 -13.12 -2.16 -6.36
C SER A 146 -12.34 -1.42 -5.27
N LEU A 147 -12.45 -1.88 -4.02
CA LEU A 147 -11.81 -1.24 -2.88
C LEU A 147 -10.27 -1.28 -3.01
N ARG A 148 -9.70 -2.37 -3.55
CA ARG A 148 -8.26 -2.50 -3.81
C ARG A 148 -7.72 -1.42 -4.76
N ASP A 149 -8.56 -0.96 -5.70
CA ASP A 149 -8.21 0.01 -6.74
C ASP A 149 -8.43 1.46 -6.25
N ILE A 150 -9.09 1.63 -5.09
CA ILE A 150 -9.36 2.93 -4.45
C ILE A 150 -8.35 3.19 -3.31
N LEU A 151 -8.22 2.25 -2.37
CA LEU A 151 -7.54 2.49 -1.09
C LEU A 151 -6.04 2.76 -1.24
N HIS A 152 -5.32 1.95 -2.03
CA HIS A 152 -3.87 2.14 -2.15
C HIS A 152 -3.52 3.52 -2.73
N PRO A 153 -4.10 3.97 -3.86
CA PRO A 153 -3.87 5.34 -4.32
C PRO A 153 -4.30 6.38 -3.28
N ALA A 154 -5.47 6.22 -2.65
CA ALA A 154 -5.97 7.19 -1.68
C ALA A 154 -5.00 7.39 -0.50
N HIS A 155 -4.43 6.31 0.03
CA HIS A 155 -3.49 6.37 1.15
C HIS A 155 -2.06 6.73 0.73
N LEU A 156 -1.55 6.16 -0.36
CA LEU A 156 -0.18 6.44 -0.82
C LEU A 156 0.03 7.90 -1.22
N TYR A 157 -1.03 8.58 -1.68
CA TYR A 157 -0.99 10.01 -2.02
C TYR A 157 -1.60 10.90 -0.93
N SER A 158 -1.94 10.35 0.23
CA SER A 158 -2.44 11.13 1.37
C SER A 158 -1.29 11.82 2.09
N THR A 159 -1.49 13.08 2.47
CA THR A 159 -0.59 13.80 3.38
C THR A 159 -0.78 13.39 4.85
N HIS A 160 -1.72 12.50 5.13
CA HIS A 160 -2.12 12.09 6.49
C HIS A 160 -1.92 10.59 6.76
N PHE A 161 -1.44 9.81 5.78
CA PHE A 161 -1.16 8.39 5.97
C PHE A 161 0.32 8.17 6.26
N GLU A 162 0.63 7.68 7.46
CA GLU A 162 2.00 7.43 7.94
C GLU A 162 2.31 5.92 8.07
N GLY A 163 1.51 5.06 7.45
CA GLY A 163 1.60 3.61 7.55
C GLY A 163 2.35 2.91 6.40
N ASN A 164 2.34 1.57 6.43
CA ASN A 164 2.80 0.73 5.33
C ASN A 164 1.79 -0.42 5.07
N CYS A 165 2.13 -1.37 4.20
CA CYS A 165 1.26 -2.51 3.88
C CYS A 165 0.73 -3.23 5.14
N PHE A 166 1.56 -3.37 6.18
CA PHE A 166 1.21 -4.07 7.42
C PHE A 166 0.32 -3.26 8.36
N SER A 167 0.17 -1.95 8.15
CA SER A 167 -0.79 -1.12 8.90
C SER A 167 -2.24 -1.55 8.64
N CYS A 168 -2.53 -2.10 7.46
CA CYS A 168 -3.88 -2.56 7.11
C CYS A 168 -3.96 -4.07 6.86
N HIS A 169 -2.83 -4.72 6.57
CA HIS A 169 -2.83 -6.14 6.23
C HIS A 169 -2.05 -7.01 7.20
N ASN A 170 -2.53 -8.24 7.32
CA ASN A 170 -1.75 -9.38 7.81
C ASN A 170 -1.30 -10.25 6.63
N VAL A 171 -0.28 -11.07 6.84
CA VAL A 171 0.13 -12.11 5.90
C VAL A 171 0.00 -13.45 6.59
N SER A 172 -0.81 -14.34 6.02
CA SER A 172 -0.98 -15.69 6.57
C SER A 172 0.31 -16.50 6.40
N GLY A 173 0.42 -17.65 7.10
CA GLY A 173 1.55 -18.56 6.91
C GLY A 173 1.69 -19.10 5.48
N GLY A 174 0.63 -19.02 4.66
CA GLY A 174 0.65 -19.36 3.24
C GLY A 174 0.94 -18.20 2.29
N GLY A 175 1.26 -17.01 2.81
CA GLY A 175 1.56 -15.82 2.01
C GLY A 175 0.34 -15.07 1.48
N VAL A 176 -0.87 -15.39 1.96
CA VAL A 176 -2.10 -14.67 1.58
C VAL A 176 -2.18 -13.35 2.34
N TRP A 177 -2.39 -12.26 1.61
CA TRP A 177 -2.64 -10.95 2.20
C TRP A 177 -4.08 -10.86 2.70
N GLN A 178 -4.23 -10.65 4.01
CA GLN A 178 -5.51 -10.57 4.70
C GLN A 178 -5.73 -9.13 5.14
N LEU A 179 -6.94 -8.61 5.00
CA LEU A 179 -7.31 -7.28 5.49
C LEU A 179 -7.69 -7.37 6.97
N LEU A 180 -7.27 -6.39 7.76
CA LEU A 180 -7.59 -6.24 9.17
C LEU A 180 -8.82 -5.33 9.34
N SER A 181 -10.00 -5.92 9.49
CA SER A 181 -11.26 -5.18 9.61
C SER A 181 -11.52 -4.64 11.01
N GLU A 182 -10.75 -5.08 12.00
CA GLU A 182 -10.81 -4.66 13.39
C GLU A 182 -9.47 -4.04 13.81
N PRO A 183 -9.44 -3.15 14.81
CA PRO A 183 -8.18 -2.72 15.40
C PRO A 183 -7.45 -3.93 15.99
N VAL A 184 -6.14 -4.00 15.78
CA VAL A 184 -5.30 -5.09 16.29
C VAL A 184 -4.31 -4.53 17.29
N GLU A 185 -4.34 -5.07 18.51
CA GLU A 185 -3.36 -4.76 19.55
C GLU A 185 -1.98 -5.30 19.15
N ILE A 186 -0.97 -4.45 19.27
CA ILE A 186 0.38 -4.72 18.81
C ILE A 186 1.44 -4.20 19.78
N ASN A 187 2.62 -4.82 19.75
CA ASN A 187 3.79 -4.32 20.45
C ASN A 187 4.49 -3.18 19.68
N GLU A 188 5.61 -2.69 20.22
CA GLU A 188 6.42 -1.61 19.66
C GLU A 188 7.06 -1.92 18.29
N LYS A 189 6.88 -3.15 17.79
CA LYS A 189 7.34 -3.59 16.46
C LYS A 189 6.19 -3.87 15.50
N GLY A 190 4.94 -3.61 15.90
CA GLY A 190 3.76 -3.90 15.09
C GLY A 190 3.35 -5.38 15.05
N VAL A 191 3.91 -6.20 15.95
CA VAL A 191 3.59 -7.63 16.05
C VAL A 191 2.33 -7.81 16.89
N PRO A 192 1.31 -8.55 16.41
CA PRO A 192 0.09 -8.84 17.17
C PRO A 192 0.36 -9.58 18.46
N ASP A 193 -0.47 -9.33 19.47
CA ASP A 193 -0.46 -10.07 20.73
C ASP A 193 -0.73 -11.58 20.48
N PRO A 194 0.18 -12.49 20.87
CA PRO A 194 -0.04 -13.93 20.70
C PRO A 194 -1.25 -14.47 21.48
N ASP A 195 -1.66 -13.80 22.56
CA ASP A 195 -2.83 -14.20 23.36
C ASP A 195 -4.16 -13.83 22.66
N GLN A 196 -4.11 -13.01 21.60
CA GLN A 196 -5.26 -12.63 20.77
C GLN A 196 -5.34 -13.42 19.46
N LEU A 197 -4.72 -14.61 19.39
CA LEU A 197 -4.83 -15.47 18.22
C LEU A 197 -6.10 -16.34 18.25
N PRO A 198 -6.82 -16.51 17.11
CA PRO A 198 -6.54 -15.93 15.79
C PRO A 198 -6.80 -14.41 15.76
N ILE A 199 -6.01 -13.67 14.97
CA ILE A 199 -6.10 -12.21 14.87
C ILE A 199 -7.57 -11.81 14.54
N PRO A 200 -8.20 -10.92 15.33
CA PRO A 200 -9.57 -10.49 15.09
C PRO A 200 -9.75 -9.77 13.75
N GLY A 201 -10.94 -9.89 13.16
CA GLY A 201 -11.29 -9.17 11.93
C GLY A 201 -10.46 -9.52 10.69
N LEU A 202 -9.85 -10.71 10.62
CA LEU A 202 -9.16 -11.13 9.40
C LEU A 202 -10.15 -11.40 8.26
N LEU A 203 -10.00 -10.68 7.15
CA LEU A 203 -10.75 -10.89 5.92
C LEU A 203 -9.79 -11.30 4.79
N ASN A 204 -10.22 -12.22 3.92
CA ASN A 204 -9.52 -12.56 2.68
C ASN A 204 -10.20 -11.82 1.52
N PRO A 205 -9.80 -10.57 1.17
CA PRO A 205 -10.51 -9.78 0.16
C PRO A 205 -10.36 -10.31 -1.27
N SER A 206 -9.48 -11.28 -1.49
CA SER A 206 -9.28 -11.97 -2.77
C SER A 206 -10.17 -13.21 -2.97
N GLU A 207 -10.95 -13.60 -1.95
CA GLU A 207 -11.92 -14.70 -1.97
C GLU A 207 -13.37 -14.16 -1.97
#